data_AF-A0AAW5B3U1-F1
#
_entry.id   AF-A0AAW5B3U1-F1
#
_cell.length_a   1.000
_cell.length_b   1.000
_cell.length_c   1.000
_cell.angle_alpha   90.00
_cell.angle_beta   90.00
_cell.angle_gamma   90.00
#
_symmetry.space_group_name_H-M   'P 1'
#
loop_
_entity.id
_entity.type
_entity.pdbx_description
1 polymer ?
#
loop_
_entity_poly.entity_id
_entity_poly.type
_entity_poly.pdbx_seq_one_letter_code
_entity_poly.pdbx_strand_id
1 'polypeptide(L)'
;MKFKYFNDTNRLVKIHATTFSHTTADNKPINPLEERTFILPEGTYPWVKMWDYGEAGLTILVSPTSDNTEENKMEDAHRWGKILELISSNISSDSFEVWFAHTKASFSEKTLTIYCVNIFQRDWIKSQYLNLIATTLIEVIGQDLEIIVTTESEDL
;
A
#
# COMPACT_ATOMS: atom_id res chain seq x y z
N MET A 1 8.59 10.90 14.42
CA MET A 1 9.49 9.97 15.15
C MET A 1 10.96 10.37 14.93
N LYS A 2 11.89 10.07 15.87
CA LYS A 2 13.34 10.22 15.64
C LYS A 2 14.00 8.85 15.47
N PHE A 3 14.77 8.68 14.41
CA PHE A 3 15.61 7.51 14.16
C PHE A 3 17.09 7.92 14.22
N LYS A 4 17.90 7.20 14.99
CA LYS A 4 19.34 7.45 15.11
C LYS A 4 20.12 6.32 14.45
N TYR A 5 21.04 6.69 13.57
CA TYR A 5 21.98 5.78 12.94
C TYR A 5 23.39 6.10 13.39
N PHE A 6 24.12 5.11 13.88
CA PHE A 6 25.53 5.23 14.23
C PHE A 6 26.36 4.47 13.18
N ASN A 7 27.33 5.15 12.57
CA ASN A 7 28.15 4.54 11.54
C ASN A 7 29.33 3.75 12.14
N ASP A 8 29.14 2.47 12.37
CA ASP A 8 30.16 1.51 12.82
C ASP A 8 30.87 0.77 11.67
N THR A 9 30.60 1.16 10.42
CA THR A 9 31.09 0.43 9.22
C THR A 9 32.56 0.68 8.88
N ASN A 10 33.24 1.57 9.62
CA ASN A 10 34.58 2.09 9.32
C ASN A 10 34.73 2.73 7.93
N ARG A 11 33.62 3.00 7.23
CA ARG A 11 33.58 3.58 5.88
C ARG A 11 32.69 4.81 5.86
N LEU A 12 32.87 5.65 4.85
CA LEU A 12 31.98 6.78 4.61
C LEU A 12 30.62 6.26 4.12
N VAL A 13 29.52 6.69 4.76
CA VAL A 13 28.16 6.32 4.36
C VAL A 13 27.47 7.53 3.72
N LYS A 14 27.15 7.45 2.43
CA LYS A 14 26.34 8.46 1.73
C LYS A 14 24.87 8.25 2.05
N ILE A 15 24.08 9.33 2.08
CA ILE A 15 22.64 9.24 2.22
C ILE A 15 22.01 9.30 0.83
N HIS A 16 21.18 8.32 0.51
CA HIS A 16 20.43 8.27 -0.73
C HIS A 16 19.48 9.46 -0.81
N ALA A 17 19.44 10.16 -1.94
CA ALA A 17 18.69 11.40 -2.11
C ALA A 17 17.19 11.27 -1.79
N THR A 18 16.57 10.14 -2.13
CA THR A 18 15.15 9.85 -1.84
C THR A 18 14.81 9.87 -0.35
N THR A 19 15.79 9.71 0.55
CA THR A 19 15.59 9.89 2.00
C THR A 19 14.94 11.25 2.29
N PHE A 20 15.36 12.30 1.59
CA PHE A 20 14.92 13.67 1.85
C PHE A 20 13.54 14.01 1.30
N SER A 21 12.85 13.08 0.62
CA SER A 21 11.48 13.30 0.16
C SER A 21 10.49 13.43 1.32
N HIS A 22 10.71 12.64 2.39
CA HIS A 22 9.80 12.58 3.54
C HIS A 22 10.53 12.56 4.89
N THR A 23 11.86 12.46 4.90
CA THR A 23 12.69 12.43 6.11
C THR A 23 13.59 13.66 6.17
N THR A 24 13.69 14.31 7.33
CA THR A 24 14.63 15.44 7.52
C THR A 24 15.89 14.97 8.24
N ALA A 25 17.07 15.27 7.69
CA ALA A 25 18.38 15.02 8.29
C ALA A 25 19.45 15.93 7.66
N ASP A 26 20.65 16.02 8.27
CA ASP A 26 21.83 16.56 7.58
C ASP A 26 22.12 15.69 6.35
N ASN A 27 22.42 16.33 5.20
CA ASN A 27 22.63 15.66 3.91
C ASN A 27 24.08 15.28 3.61
N LYS A 28 25.01 15.67 4.48
CA LYS A 28 26.42 15.28 4.36
C LYS A 28 26.56 13.77 4.52
N PRO A 29 27.54 13.15 3.87
CA PRO A 29 27.94 11.79 4.21
C PRO A 29 28.23 11.65 5.71
N ILE A 30 27.97 10.46 6.25
CA ILE A 30 28.14 10.12 7.66
C ILE A 30 29.54 9.50 7.79
N ASN A 31 30.42 10.14 8.56
CA ASN A 31 31.78 9.66 8.79
C ASN A 31 31.79 8.43 9.71
N PRO A 32 32.87 7.63 9.70
CA PRO A 32 33.04 6.57 10.69
C PRO A 32 32.90 7.11 12.12
N LEU A 33 32.19 6.38 12.96
CA LEU A 33 31.89 6.72 14.36
C LEU A 33 31.04 7.99 14.54
N GLU A 34 30.42 8.49 13.46
CA GLU A 34 29.45 9.60 13.52
C GLU A 34 28.03 9.07 13.75
N GLU A 35 27.25 9.78 14.59
CA GLU A 35 25.81 9.57 14.73
C GLU A 35 25.05 10.54 13.81
N ARG A 36 24.04 10.02 13.09
CA ARG A 36 23.09 10.82 12.33
C ARG A 36 21.67 10.60 12.84
N THR A 37 20.98 11.70 13.13
CA THR A 37 19.54 11.67 13.47
C THR A 37 18.71 11.99 12.22
N PHE A 38 17.73 11.14 11.97
CA PHE A 38 16.68 11.28 10.96
C PHE A 38 15.35 11.58 11.65
N ILE A 39 14.66 12.62 11.20
CA ILE A 39 13.34 13.02 11.69
C ILE A 39 12.31 12.55 10.67
N LEU A 40 11.48 11.59 11.09
CA LEU A 40 10.41 11.01 10.30
C LEU A 40 9.05 11.61 10.73
N PRO A 41 8.03 11.60 9.85
CA PRO A 41 6.66 11.96 10.20
C PRO A 41 6.13 11.20 11.43
N GLU A 42 5.13 11.77 12.09
CA GLU A 42 4.43 11.10 13.18
C GLU A 42 3.62 9.90 12.65
N GLY A 43 3.45 8.85 13.47
CA GLY A 43 2.76 7.62 13.05
C GLY A 43 3.55 6.73 12.07
N THR A 44 4.82 7.03 11.83
CA THR A 44 5.69 6.22 10.94
C THR A 44 6.88 5.65 11.71
N TYR A 45 7.43 4.53 11.22
CA TYR A 45 8.68 3.92 11.62
C TYR A 45 9.68 3.88 10.45
N PRO A 46 11.00 3.81 10.71
CA PRO A 46 12.01 3.84 9.67
C PRO A 46 12.12 2.49 8.96
N TRP A 47 11.94 2.47 7.65
CA TRP A 47 12.46 1.42 6.80
C TRP A 47 13.83 1.83 6.26
N VAL A 48 14.83 0.98 6.50
CA VAL A 48 16.23 1.27 6.21
C VAL A 48 16.77 0.26 5.23
N LYS A 49 17.42 0.75 4.18
CA LYS A 49 18.16 -0.08 3.22
C LYS A 49 19.57 0.45 3.04
N MET A 50 20.53 -0.47 3.01
CA MET A 50 21.94 -0.14 2.80
C MET A 50 22.46 -0.89 1.58
N TRP A 51 23.17 -0.19 0.70
CA TRP A 51 23.89 -0.78 -0.43
C TRP A 51 25.38 -0.64 -0.21
N ASP A 52 26.11 -1.70 -0.56
CA ASP A 52 27.57 -1.68 -0.65
C ASP A 52 28.00 -1.74 -2.11
N TYR A 53 28.64 -0.66 -2.57
CA TYR A 53 29.18 -0.57 -3.93
C TYR A 53 30.69 -0.84 -3.98
N GLY A 54 31.23 -1.56 -3.00
CA GLY A 54 32.66 -1.86 -2.92
C GLY A 54 33.49 -0.59 -2.78
N GLU A 55 34.40 -0.33 -3.72
CA GLU A 55 35.27 0.85 -3.69
C GLU A 55 34.48 2.18 -3.77
N ALA A 56 33.29 2.18 -4.37
CA ALA A 56 32.47 3.40 -4.50
C ALA A 56 31.77 3.83 -3.19
N GLY A 57 31.83 3.00 -2.14
CA GLY A 57 31.37 3.29 -0.79
C GLY A 57 29.99 2.73 -0.45
N LEU A 58 29.52 3.09 0.75
CA LEU A 58 28.22 2.68 1.28
C LEU A 58 27.18 3.77 1.03
N THR A 59 25.94 3.35 0.79
CA THR A 59 24.79 4.26 0.73
C THR A 59 23.65 3.74 1.59
N ILE A 60 23.08 4.61 2.43
CA ILE A 60 21.90 4.34 3.26
C ILE A 60 20.68 5.08 2.71
N LEU A 61 19.53 4.41 2.67
CA LEU A 61 18.22 5.00 2.46
C LEU A 61 17.40 4.82 3.74
N VAL A 62 16.81 5.92 4.21
CA VAL A 62 15.86 5.91 5.34
C VAL A 62 14.54 6.48 4.82
N SER A 63 13.52 5.64 4.74
CA SER A 63 12.18 6.06 4.35
C SER A 63 11.21 5.85 5.50
N PRO A 64 10.26 6.77 5.74
CA PRO A 64 9.17 6.46 6.64
C PRO A 64 8.32 5.34 6.04
N THR A 65 7.82 4.49 6.91
CA THR A 65 6.81 3.47 6.63
C THR A 65 5.82 3.53 7.77
N SER A 66 4.54 3.37 7.48
CA SER A 66 3.53 3.14 8.50
C SER A 66 2.98 1.74 8.30
N ASP A 67 2.46 1.14 9.37
CA ASP A 67 1.58 -0.03 9.28
C ASP A 67 0.20 0.40 8.73
N ASN A 68 0.19 1.24 7.69
CA ASN A 68 -1.01 1.57 6.92
C ASN A 68 -1.57 0.32 6.22
N THR A 69 -0.91 -0.82 6.33
CA THR A 69 -1.37 -2.07 5.74
C THR A 69 -2.43 -2.77 6.58
N GLU A 70 -2.59 -2.50 7.88
CA GLU A 70 -3.59 -3.19 8.72
C GLU A 70 -4.81 -2.33 9.05
N GLU A 71 -4.60 -1.06 9.42
CA GLU A 71 -5.71 -0.13 9.67
C GLU A 71 -6.50 0.17 8.39
N ASN A 72 -5.81 0.47 7.27
CA ASN A 72 -6.51 0.63 5.99
C ASN A 72 -7.11 -0.68 5.49
N LYS A 73 -6.51 -1.85 5.77
CA LYS A 73 -7.16 -3.15 5.42
C LYS A 73 -8.45 -3.35 6.19
N MET A 74 -8.50 -2.96 7.47
CA MET A 74 -9.71 -3.11 8.28
C MET A 74 -10.80 -2.12 7.84
N GLU A 75 -10.41 -0.88 7.51
CA GLU A 75 -11.33 0.11 6.94
C GLU A 75 -11.83 -0.30 5.55
N ASP A 76 -10.93 -0.75 4.67
CA ASP A 76 -11.24 -1.25 3.32
C ASP A 76 -12.18 -2.46 3.39
N ALA A 77 -11.90 -3.42 4.29
CA ALA A 77 -12.77 -4.57 4.51
C ALA A 77 -14.15 -4.15 5.02
N HIS A 78 -14.23 -3.16 5.91
CA HIS A 78 -15.49 -2.63 6.40
C HIS A 78 -16.30 -1.94 5.28
N ARG A 79 -15.64 -1.11 4.46
CA ARG A 79 -16.27 -0.41 3.32
C ARG A 79 -16.73 -1.40 2.25
N TRP A 80 -15.89 -2.38 1.92
CA TRP A 80 -16.23 -3.45 0.98
C TRP A 80 -17.39 -4.30 1.50
N GLY A 81 -17.44 -4.60 2.80
CA GLY A 81 -18.56 -5.31 3.43
C GLY A 81 -19.91 -4.62 3.17
N LYS A 82 -19.99 -3.29 3.31
CA LYS A 82 -21.21 -2.53 3.00
C LYS A 82 -21.60 -2.60 1.52
N ILE A 83 -20.61 -2.55 0.63
CA ILE A 83 -20.87 -2.68 -0.82
C ILE A 83 -21.38 -4.10 -1.13
N LEU A 84 -20.77 -5.13 -0.53
CA LEU A 84 -21.20 -6.51 -0.67
C LEU A 84 -22.64 -6.73 -0.17
N GLU A 85 -23.05 -6.10 0.93
CA GLU A 85 -24.43 -6.15 1.44
C GLU A 85 -25.44 -5.60 0.41
N LEU A 86 -25.14 -4.44 -0.20
CA LEU A 86 -25.99 -3.88 -1.25
C LEU A 86 -26.00 -4.76 -2.50
N ILE A 87 -24.84 -5.27 -2.94
CA ILE A 87 -24.76 -6.18 -4.08
C ILE A 87 -25.60 -7.44 -3.81
N SER A 88 -25.50 -8.02 -2.61
CA SER A 88 -26.27 -9.21 -2.21
C SER A 88 -27.78 -9.00 -2.25
N SER A 89 -28.23 -7.76 -2.04
CA SER A 89 -29.65 -7.38 -2.12
C SER A 89 -30.15 -7.18 -3.56
N ASN A 90 -29.22 -7.01 -4.52
CA ASN A 90 -29.52 -6.75 -5.94
C ASN A 90 -29.40 -7.99 -6.84
N ILE A 91 -28.78 -9.07 -6.37
CA ILE A 91 -28.57 -10.31 -7.15
C ILE A 91 -29.04 -11.55 -6.38
N SER A 92 -29.13 -12.71 -7.04
CA SER A 92 -29.48 -13.95 -6.35
C SER A 92 -28.37 -14.40 -5.39
N SER A 93 -28.75 -15.06 -4.30
CA SER A 93 -27.82 -15.64 -3.32
C SER A 93 -26.74 -16.49 -3.98
N ASP A 94 -27.13 -17.35 -4.93
CA ASP A 94 -26.22 -18.26 -5.61
C ASP A 94 -25.20 -17.51 -6.48
N SER A 95 -25.63 -16.41 -7.12
CA SER A 95 -24.73 -15.57 -7.91
C SER A 95 -23.73 -14.83 -7.00
N PHE A 96 -24.21 -14.32 -5.86
CA PHE A 96 -23.37 -13.64 -4.89
C PHE A 96 -22.31 -14.58 -4.30
N GLU A 97 -22.70 -15.78 -3.91
CA GLU A 97 -21.80 -16.77 -3.31
C GLU A 97 -20.65 -17.14 -4.27
N VAL A 98 -20.96 -17.34 -5.56
CA VAL A 98 -19.96 -17.73 -6.56
C VAL A 98 -19.05 -16.55 -6.94
N TRP A 99 -19.60 -15.35 -7.13
CA TRP A 99 -18.85 -14.25 -7.74
C TRP A 99 -18.27 -13.26 -6.73
N PHE A 100 -18.84 -13.11 -5.54
CA PHE A 100 -18.50 -12.02 -4.62
C PHE A 100 -18.02 -12.48 -3.23
N ALA A 101 -18.47 -13.64 -2.74
CA ALA A 101 -18.23 -14.04 -1.34
C ALA A 101 -16.75 -14.13 -0.93
N HIS A 102 -15.86 -14.43 -1.86
CA HIS A 102 -14.42 -14.56 -1.61
C HIS A 102 -13.59 -13.41 -2.20
N THR A 103 -14.23 -12.32 -2.59
CA THR A 103 -13.53 -11.14 -3.11
C THR A 103 -13.03 -10.27 -1.96
N LYS A 104 -11.85 -9.69 -2.15
CA LYS A 104 -11.34 -8.61 -1.29
C LYS A 104 -11.30 -7.33 -2.09
N ALA A 105 -11.27 -6.20 -1.41
CA ALA A 105 -11.06 -4.92 -2.06
C ALA A 105 -10.07 -4.08 -1.28
N SER A 106 -9.37 -3.20 -1.99
CA SER A 106 -8.59 -2.13 -1.42
C SER A 106 -8.94 -0.80 -2.07
N PHE A 107 -9.04 0.23 -1.24
CA PHE A 107 -9.35 1.59 -1.68
C PHE A 107 -8.08 2.42 -1.73
N SER A 108 -7.90 3.15 -2.82
CA SER A 108 -6.90 4.20 -2.97
C SER A 108 -7.60 5.54 -3.24
N GLU A 109 -6.84 6.62 -3.37
CA GLU A 109 -7.38 7.99 -3.46
C GLU A 109 -8.48 8.17 -4.52
N LYS A 110 -8.41 7.44 -5.64
CA LYS A 110 -9.38 7.53 -6.75
C LYS A 110 -9.76 6.19 -7.37
N THR A 111 -9.29 5.08 -6.81
CA THR A 111 -9.48 3.75 -7.39
C THR A 111 -9.98 2.77 -6.35
N LEU A 112 -10.90 1.89 -6.76
CA LEU A 112 -11.29 0.68 -6.04
C LEU A 112 -10.63 -0.51 -6.75
N THR A 113 -9.72 -1.20 -6.07
CA THR A 113 -9.15 -2.46 -6.58
C THR A 113 -9.87 -3.65 -5.96
N ILE A 114 -10.52 -4.46 -6.78
CA ILE A 114 -11.18 -5.72 -6.36
C ILE A 114 -10.26 -6.88 -6.72
N TYR A 115 -9.95 -7.69 -5.71
CA TYR A 115 -9.13 -8.89 -5.82
C TYR A 115 -10.03 -10.13 -5.89
N CYS A 116 -9.98 -10.79 -7.04
CA CYS A 116 -10.67 -12.04 -7.33
C CYS A 116 -9.77 -13.24 -7.03
N VAL A 117 -10.40 -14.37 -6.71
CA VAL A 117 -9.70 -15.64 -6.44
C VAL A 117 -9.10 -16.24 -7.70
N ASN A 118 -9.65 -15.94 -8.88
CA ASN A 118 -9.16 -16.46 -10.15
C ASN A 118 -9.57 -15.58 -11.33
N ILE A 119 -9.01 -15.89 -12.50
CA ILE A 119 -9.19 -15.14 -13.74
C ILE A 119 -10.63 -15.19 -14.26
N PHE A 120 -11.35 -16.30 -14.07
CA PHE A 120 -12.73 -16.45 -14.53
C PHE A 120 -13.67 -15.56 -13.73
N GLN A 121 -13.50 -15.50 -12.41
CA GLN A 121 -14.23 -14.59 -11.54
C GLN A 121 -13.96 -13.14 -11.93
N ARG A 122 -12.69 -12.78 -12.14
CA ARG A 122 -12.29 -11.44 -12.61
C ARG A 122 -13.02 -11.06 -13.90
N ASP A 123 -12.93 -11.91 -14.92
CA ASP A 123 -13.49 -11.62 -16.24
C ASP A 123 -15.02 -11.57 -16.21
N TRP A 124 -15.66 -12.43 -15.41
CA TRP A 124 -17.10 -12.42 -15.24
C TRP A 124 -17.59 -11.15 -14.53
N ILE A 125 -16.94 -10.75 -13.43
CA ILE A 125 -17.25 -9.51 -12.72
C ILE A 125 -17.08 -8.29 -13.62
N LYS A 126 -15.98 -8.24 -14.39
CA LYS A 126 -15.74 -7.19 -15.38
C LYS A 126 -16.85 -7.12 -16.43
N SER A 127 -17.33 -8.27 -16.89
CA SER A 127 -18.32 -8.32 -17.96
C SER A 127 -19.74 -7.99 -17.50
N GLN A 128 -20.16 -8.51 -16.34
CA GLN A 128 -21.57 -8.52 -15.93
C GLN A 128 -21.89 -7.56 -14.79
N TYR A 129 -20.93 -7.23 -13.93
CA TYR A 129 -21.22 -6.56 -12.66
C TYR A 129 -20.55 -5.19 -12.48
N LEU A 130 -19.77 -4.69 -13.45
CA LEU A 130 -19.15 -3.35 -13.34
C LEU A 130 -20.16 -2.24 -13.06
N ASN A 131 -21.27 -2.22 -13.77
CA ASN A 131 -22.30 -1.19 -13.58
C ASN A 131 -22.95 -1.27 -12.18
N LEU A 132 -23.18 -2.49 -11.69
CA LEU A 132 -23.73 -2.71 -10.35
C LEU A 132 -22.76 -2.25 -9.26
N ILE A 133 -21.48 -2.60 -9.41
CA ILE A 133 -20.42 -2.18 -8.48
C ILE A 133 -20.27 -0.67 -8.50
N ALA A 134 -20.27 -0.02 -9.66
CA ALA A 134 -20.18 1.44 -9.76
C ALA A 134 -21.36 2.14 -9.06
N THR A 135 -22.58 1.63 -9.26
CA THR A 135 -23.78 2.21 -8.64
C THR A 135 -23.75 2.07 -7.12
N THR A 136 -23.43 0.88 -6.62
CA THR A 136 -23.33 0.61 -5.17
C THR A 136 -22.17 1.35 -4.52
N LEU A 137 -21.05 1.53 -5.23
CA LEU A 137 -19.90 2.32 -4.78
C LEU A 137 -20.26 3.78 -4.58
N ILE A 138 -20.95 4.40 -5.54
CA ILE A 138 -21.43 5.79 -5.43
C ILE A 138 -22.41 5.93 -4.27
N GLU A 139 -23.29 4.95 -4.05
CA GLU A 139 -24.27 4.97 -2.94
C GLU A 139 -23.59 4.89 -1.56
N VAL A 140 -22.58 4.05 -1.40
CA VAL A 140 -21.89 3.84 -0.11
C VAL A 140 -20.87 4.94 0.18
N ILE A 141 -20.12 5.37 -0.84
CA ILE A 141 -18.94 6.25 -0.67
C ILE A 141 -19.25 7.69 -1.08
N GLY A 142 -20.26 7.91 -1.92
CA GLY A 142 -20.60 9.24 -2.44
C GLY A 142 -19.60 9.76 -3.48
N GLN A 143 -18.72 8.90 -4.02
CA GLN A 143 -17.70 9.26 -4.99
C GLN A 143 -17.68 8.28 -6.14
N ASP A 144 -17.32 8.77 -7.33
CA ASP A 144 -17.05 7.96 -8.51
C ASP A 144 -15.57 7.57 -8.51
N LEU A 145 -15.28 6.32 -8.18
CA LEU A 145 -13.93 5.76 -8.16
C LEU A 145 -13.74 4.87 -9.38
N GLU A 146 -12.53 4.89 -9.95
CA GLU A 146 -12.17 3.98 -11.02
C GLU A 146 -12.08 2.53 -10.49
N ILE A 147 -12.85 1.63 -11.09
CA ILE A 147 -12.92 0.23 -10.66
C ILE A 147 -11.90 -0.60 -11.42
N ILE A 148 -10.94 -1.18 -10.69
CA ILE A 148 -9.94 -2.11 -11.20
C ILE A 148 -10.24 -3.49 -10.64
N VAL A 149 -10.45 -4.48 -11.50
CA VAL A 149 -10.65 -5.87 -11.07
C VAL A 149 -9.42 -6.69 -11.49
N THR A 150 -8.76 -7.30 -10.51
CA THR A 150 -7.54 -8.10 -10.70
C THR A 150 -7.58 -9.38 -9.87
N THR A 151 -6.57 -10.24 -9.98
CA THR A 151 -6.40 -11.45 -9.16
C THR A 151 -5.33 -11.23 -8.10
N GLU A 152 -5.43 -11.88 -6.94
CA GLU A 152 -4.41 -11.78 -5.88
C GLU A 152 -3.00 -12.29 -6.31
N SER A 153 -2.90 -13.01 -7.43
CA SER A 153 -1.68 -13.69 -7.87
C SER A 153 -0.84 -12.95 -8.92
N GLU A 154 -0.95 -11.62 -9.04
CA GLU A 154 -0.10 -10.83 -9.97
C GLU A 154 1.05 -10.07 -9.27
N ASP A 155 1.42 -10.50 -8.06
CA ASP A 155 2.74 -10.22 -7.49
C ASP A 155 3.47 -11.56 -7.34
N LEU A 156 4.21 -11.98 -8.38
CA LEU A 156 5.50 -12.71 -8.33
C LEU A 156 6.01 -13.07 -9.74
#